data_AF-A0A355A8K5-F1
#
_entry.id   AF-A0A355A8K5-F1
#
_cell.length_a   1.000
_cell.length_b   1.000
_cell.length_c   1.000
_cell.angle_alpha   90.00
_cell.angle_beta   90.00
_cell.angle_gamma   90.00
#
_symmetry.space_group_name_H-M   'P 1'
#
loop_
_entity.id
_entity.type
_entity.pdbx_description
1 polymer ?
#
loop_
_entity_poly.entity_id
_entity_poly.type
_entity_poly.pdbx_seq_one_letter_code
_entity_poly.pdbx_strand_id
1 'polypeptide(L)'
;MDKSSYLSSSKSCDMSHLTEHQRYTISTMLENGYKQIEIAAVIEKDKSVISREINRNKDKRSGKYRHDLANRKYRYRQKTKPKQKRFTQEVQDAVEFLLKQDYSPEQVFGTLKKQQKQTVSIERIYQHIWKDKKQQGSLYTHLRNQGRKYRKRGSTKDNRGIITGRIMLFITHR
;
A
#
# COMPACT_ATOMS: atom_id res chain seq x y z
N MET A 1 -28.69 53.93 3.25
CA MET A 1 -28.69 52.73 4.11
C MET A 1 -28.36 51.55 3.23
N ASP A 2 -27.20 50.95 3.51
CA ASP A 2 -26.46 50.05 2.64
C ASP A 2 -27.01 48.62 2.70
N LYS A 3 -27.28 48.01 1.54
CA LYS A 3 -27.67 46.60 1.40
C LYS A 3 -26.75 45.96 0.36
N SER A 4 -25.51 45.69 0.76
CA SER A 4 -24.60 44.78 0.04
C SER A 4 -24.07 43.74 1.04
N SER A 5 -24.97 42.85 1.44
CA SER A 5 -24.74 41.76 2.37
C SER A 5 -24.18 40.54 1.64
N TYR A 6 -22.91 40.22 1.94
CA TYR A 6 -22.31 38.88 2.00
C TYR A 6 -22.53 37.94 0.81
N LEU A 7 -21.67 38.05 -0.21
CA LEU A 7 -21.23 36.88 -0.98
C LEU A 7 -19.83 36.48 -0.48
N SER A 8 -19.79 35.86 0.70
CA SER A 8 -18.62 35.08 1.11
C SER A 8 -18.58 33.84 0.22
N SER A 9 -17.83 33.92 -0.88
CA SER A 9 -17.47 32.75 -1.68
C SER A 9 -16.69 31.82 -0.75
N SER A 10 -17.38 30.79 -0.24
CA SER A 10 -16.78 29.72 0.53
C SER A 10 -15.84 28.96 -0.40
N LYS A 11 -14.59 29.42 -0.51
CA LYS A 11 -13.51 28.69 -1.15
C LYS A 11 -13.42 27.34 -0.47
N SER A 12 -13.92 26.31 -1.15
CA SER A 12 -13.68 24.92 -0.78
C SER A 12 -12.16 24.72 -0.86
N CYS A 13 -11.51 24.83 0.30
CA CYS A 13 -10.08 24.62 0.44
C CYS A 13 -9.87 23.10 0.41
N ASP A 14 -10.05 22.51 -0.77
CA ASP A 14 -9.71 21.12 -0.99
C ASP A 14 -8.20 20.98 -0.69
N MET A 15 -7.89 20.24 0.38
CA MET A 15 -6.54 19.97 0.87
C MET A 15 -5.78 19.03 -0.08
N SER A 16 -6.02 19.15 -1.39
CA SER A 16 -5.28 18.47 -2.43
C SER A 16 -3.86 19.02 -2.53
N HIS A 17 -2.93 18.08 -2.66
CA HIS A 17 -1.53 18.38 -2.92
C HIS A 17 -1.38 19.12 -4.24
N LEU A 18 -0.43 20.05 -4.32
CA LEU A 18 -0.10 20.70 -5.59
C LEU A 18 0.37 19.65 -6.61
N THR A 19 -0.19 19.73 -7.82
CA THR A 19 0.21 18.89 -8.95
C THR A 19 1.56 19.33 -9.51
N GLU A 20 2.17 18.49 -10.33
CA GLU A 20 3.41 18.83 -11.05
C GLU A 20 3.20 20.06 -11.95
N HIS A 21 2.09 20.11 -12.68
CA HIS A 21 1.70 21.24 -13.52
C HIS A 21 1.56 22.54 -12.70
N GLN A 22 0.88 22.49 -11.55
CA GLN A 22 0.77 23.67 -10.68
C GLN A 22 2.14 24.16 -10.18
N ARG A 23 3.08 23.26 -9.88
CA ARG A 23 4.45 23.65 -9.50
C ARG A 23 5.22 24.27 -10.67
N TYR A 24 5.00 23.77 -11.89
CA TYR A 24 5.53 24.38 -13.11
C TYR A 24 5.03 25.82 -13.25
N THR A 25 3.71 26.04 -13.17
CA THR A 25 3.09 27.37 -13.20
C THR A 25 3.65 28.30 -12.12
N ILE A 26 3.81 27.82 -10.88
CA ILE A 26 4.43 28.60 -9.80
C ILE A 26 5.85 29.03 -10.18
N SER A 27 6.66 28.13 -10.74
CA SER A 27 8.04 28.42 -11.14
C SER A 27 8.10 29.49 -12.23
N THR A 28 7.34 29.30 -13.32
CA THR A 28 7.30 30.23 -14.45
C THR A 28 6.80 31.62 -14.03
N MET A 29 5.73 31.68 -13.22
CA MET A 29 5.21 32.97 -12.75
C MET A 29 6.16 33.68 -11.78
N LEU A 30 6.89 32.95 -10.93
CA LEU A 30 7.91 33.56 -10.07
C LEU A 30 9.08 34.12 -10.89
N GLU A 31 9.50 33.42 -11.95
CA GLU A 31 10.54 33.89 -12.87
C GLU A 31 10.11 35.17 -13.60
N ASN A 32 8.81 35.28 -13.93
CA ASN A 32 8.22 36.48 -14.53
C ASN A 32 7.90 37.60 -13.51
N GLY A 33 8.27 37.46 -12.23
CA GLY A 33 8.14 38.52 -11.22
C GLY A 33 6.74 38.67 -10.60
N TYR A 34 5.81 37.76 -10.85
CA TYR A 34 4.47 37.81 -10.26
C TYR A 34 4.49 37.60 -8.74
N LYS A 35 3.56 38.25 -8.04
CA LYS A 35 3.37 38.12 -6.59
C LYS A 35 2.66 36.81 -6.26
N GLN A 36 2.92 36.25 -5.08
CA GLN A 36 2.30 35.00 -4.63
C GLN A 36 0.77 35.01 -4.62
N ILE A 37 0.16 36.18 -4.44
CA ILE A 37 -1.31 36.36 -4.46
C ILE A 37 -1.87 36.14 -5.87
N GLU A 38 -1.17 36.62 -6.90
CA GLU A 38 -1.56 36.46 -8.30
C GLU A 38 -1.42 35.00 -8.73
N ILE A 39 -0.30 34.37 -8.36
CA ILE A 39 -0.06 32.94 -8.59
C ILE A 39 -1.16 32.09 -7.94
N ALA A 40 -1.53 32.42 -6.71
CA ALA A 40 -2.59 31.74 -5.96
C ALA A 40 -3.95 31.83 -6.68
N ALA A 41 -4.27 32.99 -7.26
CA ALA A 41 -5.49 33.17 -8.05
C ALA A 41 -5.47 32.31 -9.32
N VAL A 42 -4.34 32.27 -10.05
CA VAL A 42 -4.21 31.50 -11.30
C VAL A 42 -4.34 30.00 -11.08
N ILE A 43 -3.73 29.45 -10.02
CA ILE A 43 -3.80 28.00 -9.75
C ILE A 43 -4.98 27.60 -8.86
N GLU A 44 -5.87 28.54 -8.54
CA GLU A 44 -7.05 28.38 -7.68
C GLU A 44 -6.72 27.76 -6.31
N LYS A 45 -5.67 28.28 -5.66
CA LYS A 45 -5.26 27.87 -4.30
C LYS A 45 -5.12 29.09 -3.38
N ASP A 46 -5.07 28.85 -2.08
CA ASP A 46 -4.81 29.92 -1.13
C ASP A 46 -3.35 30.42 -1.18
N LYS A 47 -3.16 31.72 -0.94
CA LYS A 47 -1.82 32.34 -0.83
C LYS A 47 -0.92 31.62 0.20
N SER A 48 -1.52 31.07 1.25
CA SER A 48 -0.81 30.31 2.29
C SER A 48 -0.28 28.96 1.78
N VAL A 49 -0.91 28.37 0.75
CA VAL A 49 -0.44 27.15 0.08
C VAL A 49 0.81 27.46 -0.72
N ILE A 50 0.79 28.55 -1.51
CA ILE A 50 1.95 29.01 -2.29
C ILE A 50 3.14 29.32 -1.38
N SER A 51 2.93 30.11 -0.34
CA SER A 51 3.98 30.47 0.61
C SER A 51 4.63 29.24 1.26
N ARG A 52 3.81 28.28 1.73
CA ARG A 52 4.30 27.02 2.30
C ARG A 52 5.02 26.17 1.27
N GLU A 53 4.52 26.06 0.06
CA GLU A 53 5.15 25.32 -1.04
C GLU A 53 6.55 25.85 -1.33
N ILE A 54 6.67 27.17 -1.56
CA ILE A 54 7.94 27.84 -1.86
C ILE A 54 8.93 27.64 -0.72
N ASN A 55 8.52 27.95 0.51
CA ASN A 55 9.41 27.84 1.67
C ASN A 55 9.92 26.41 1.91
N ARG A 56 9.07 25.40 1.68
CA ARG A 56 9.45 23.99 1.84
C ARG A 56 10.36 23.48 0.73
N ASN A 57 10.28 24.05 -0.47
CA ASN A 57 10.84 23.43 -1.68
C ASN A 57 11.89 24.25 -2.42
N LYS A 58 12.02 25.55 -2.15
CA LYS A 58 13.09 26.40 -2.72
C LYS A 58 14.47 25.80 -2.47
N ASP A 59 15.38 26.05 -3.39
CA ASP A 59 16.78 25.71 -3.19
C ASP A 59 17.34 26.52 -2.01
N LYS A 60 17.99 25.82 -1.07
CA LYS A 60 18.55 26.47 0.12
C LYS A 60 19.83 27.24 -0.17
N ARG A 61 20.55 26.87 -1.24
CA ARG A 61 21.80 27.53 -1.63
C ARG A 61 21.54 28.80 -2.42
N SER A 62 20.74 28.69 -3.48
CA SER A 62 20.44 29.84 -4.36
C SER A 62 19.22 30.65 -3.93
N GLY A 63 18.37 30.13 -3.03
CA GLY A 63 17.09 30.75 -2.67
C GLY A 63 16.00 30.63 -3.74
N LYS A 64 16.35 30.19 -4.96
CA LYS A 64 15.44 30.12 -6.11
C LYS A 64 14.45 28.95 -5.99
N TYR A 65 13.22 29.17 -6.45
CA TYR A 65 12.23 28.11 -6.60
C TYR A 65 12.35 27.50 -8.00
N ARG A 66 12.42 26.17 -8.08
CA ARG A 66 12.46 25.41 -9.34
C ARG A 66 11.48 24.26 -9.26
N HIS A 67 10.58 24.12 -10.23
CA HIS A 67 9.52 23.10 -10.21
C HIS A 67 10.07 21.67 -10.10
N ASP A 68 11.12 21.33 -10.86
CA ASP A 68 11.72 19.98 -10.84
C ASP A 68 12.25 19.61 -9.44
N LEU A 69 12.96 20.55 -8.81
CA LEU A 69 13.48 20.37 -7.46
C LEU A 69 12.34 20.22 -6.46
N ALA A 70 11.29 21.01 -6.60
CA ALA A 70 10.13 20.96 -5.73
C ALA A 70 9.36 19.65 -5.85
N ASN A 71 9.13 19.15 -7.06
CA ASN A 71 8.55 17.84 -7.32
C ASN A 71 9.40 16.72 -6.71
N ARG A 72 10.73 16.76 -6.94
CA ARG A 72 11.65 15.76 -6.37
C ARG A 72 11.62 15.74 -4.83
N LYS A 73 11.65 16.92 -4.19
CA LYS A 73 11.53 17.03 -2.72
C LYS A 73 10.19 16.54 -2.21
N TYR A 74 9.09 16.89 -2.86
CA TYR A 74 7.76 16.42 -2.52
C TYR A 74 7.66 14.90 -2.61
N ARG A 75 8.08 14.30 -3.74
CA ARG A 75 8.11 12.84 -3.94
C ARG A 75 8.97 12.13 -2.90
N TYR A 76 10.13 12.70 -2.58
CA TYR A 76 11.01 12.17 -1.54
C TYR A 76 10.28 12.13 -0.19
N ARG A 77 9.66 13.25 0.25
CA ARG A 77 8.89 13.28 1.50
C ARG A 77 7.73 12.28 1.49
N GLN A 78 7.01 12.12 0.38
CA GLN A 78 5.92 11.14 0.29
C GLN A 78 6.43 9.69 0.37
N LYS A 79 7.63 9.42 -0.15
CA LYS A 79 8.29 8.11 -0.08
C LYS A 79 8.81 7.80 1.32
N THR A 80 9.41 8.78 1.98
CA THR A 80 10.09 8.61 3.28
C THR A 80 9.23 8.92 4.50
N LYS A 81 8.02 9.47 4.32
CA LYS A 81 7.12 9.74 5.43
C LYS A 81 6.94 8.48 6.27
N PRO A 82 7.05 8.58 7.61
CA PRO A 82 6.86 7.42 8.47
C PRO A 82 5.45 6.88 8.24
N LYS A 83 5.36 5.57 7.99
CA LYS A 83 4.10 4.84 7.89
C LYS A 83 3.95 3.99 9.13
N GLN A 84 2.75 3.96 9.70
CA GLN A 84 2.46 3.09 10.83
C GLN A 84 2.75 1.64 10.45
N LYS A 85 3.61 0.97 11.21
CA LYS A 85 3.89 -0.46 11.05
C LYS A 85 3.07 -1.22 12.08
N ARG A 86 2.03 -1.93 11.63
CA ARG A 86 1.20 -2.80 12.51
C ARG A 86 1.83 -4.17 12.76
N PHE A 87 2.74 -4.60 11.89
CA PHE A 87 3.44 -5.87 12.02
C PHE A 87 4.80 -5.62 12.67
N THR A 88 4.77 -5.31 13.97
CA THR A 88 5.95 -5.10 14.82
C THR A 88 6.72 -6.41 15.02
N GLN A 89 7.91 -6.33 15.62
CA GLN A 89 8.71 -7.53 15.91
C GLN A 89 7.98 -8.45 16.88
N GLU A 90 7.40 -7.90 17.96
CA GLU A 90 6.61 -8.67 18.92
C GLU A 90 5.44 -9.45 18.27
N VAL A 91 4.72 -8.82 17.34
CA VAL A 91 3.63 -9.49 16.61
C VAL A 91 4.18 -10.54 15.65
N GLN A 92 5.35 -10.30 15.03
CA GLN A 92 6.04 -11.30 14.19
C GLN A 92 6.41 -12.54 15.01
N ASP A 93 7.06 -12.34 16.15
CA ASP A 93 7.52 -13.43 17.01
C ASP A 93 6.34 -14.28 17.52
N ALA A 94 5.24 -13.62 17.91
CA ALA A 94 4.01 -14.31 18.32
C ALA A 94 3.36 -15.11 17.18
N VAL A 95 3.33 -14.55 15.96
CA VAL A 95 2.81 -15.23 14.78
C VAL A 95 3.68 -16.42 14.42
N GLU A 96 5.00 -16.25 14.36
CA GLU A 96 5.94 -17.33 14.04
C GLU A 96 5.94 -18.44 15.07
N PHE A 97 5.82 -18.10 16.37
CA PHE A 97 5.66 -19.08 17.43
C PHE A 97 4.45 -20.00 17.16
N LEU A 98 3.28 -19.43 16.87
CA LEU A 98 2.08 -20.20 16.59
C LEU A 98 2.17 -20.98 15.26
N LEU A 99 2.77 -20.40 14.23
CA LEU A 99 3.02 -21.10 12.96
C LEU A 99 3.90 -22.33 13.17
N LYS A 100 4.95 -22.24 14.00
CA LYS A 100 5.82 -23.38 14.32
C LYS A 100 5.13 -24.48 15.14
N GLN A 101 3.97 -24.18 15.73
CA GLN A 101 3.09 -25.16 16.37
C GLN A 101 2.03 -25.72 15.38
N ASP A 102 2.23 -25.51 14.08
CA ASP A 102 1.37 -25.95 12.97
C ASP A 102 -0.05 -25.35 12.99
N TYR A 103 -0.23 -24.19 13.61
CA TYR A 103 -1.48 -23.42 13.50
C TYR A 103 -1.59 -22.81 12.09
N SER A 104 -2.75 -22.98 11.45
CA SER A 104 -3.05 -22.27 10.20
C SER A 104 -3.12 -20.74 10.43
N PRO A 105 -2.83 -19.90 9.42
CA PRO A 105 -2.90 -18.44 9.55
C PRO A 105 -4.23 -17.92 10.09
N GLU A 106 -5.34 -18.56 9.75
CA GLU A 106 -6.69 -18.28 10.27
C GLU A 106 -6.77 -18.60 11.78
N GLN A 107 -6.21 -19.73 12.21
CA GLN A 107 -6.13 -20.11 13.63
C GLN A 107 -5.18 -19.19 14.41
N VAL A 108 -4.04 -18.79 13.84
CA VAL A 108 -3.11 -17.82 14.46
C VAL A 108 -3.85 -16.53 14.76
N PHE A 109 -4.58 -15.99 13.77
CA PHE A 109 -5.39 -14.79 13.95
C PHE A 109 -6.45 -14.97 15.04
N GLY A 110 -7.20 -16.08 15.00
CA GLY A 110 -8.23 -16.39 16.00
C GLY A 110 -7.68 -16.53 17.42
N THR A 111 -6.55 -17.23 17.58
CA THR A 111 -5.88 -17.45 18.87
C THR A 111 -5.38 -16.15 19.47
N LEU A 112 -4.68 -15.31 18.68
CA LEU A 112 -4.18 -14.02 19.17
C LEU A 112 -5.34 -13.07 19.53
N LYS A 113 -6.41 -13.07 18.73
CA LYS A 113 -7.62 -12.30 19.02
C LYS A 113 -8.30 -12.75 20.31
N LYS A 114 -8.40 -14.07 20.55
CA LYS A 114 -8.97 -14.64 21.79
C LYS A 114 -8.12 -14.28 23.02
N GLN A 115 -6.79 -14.22 22.85
CA GLN A 115 -5.85 -13.81 23.90
C GLN A 115 -5.76 -12.28 24.09
N GLN A 116 -6.55 -11.49 23.36
CA GLN A 116 -6.51 -10.02 23.35
C GLN A 116 -5.12 -9.44 23.04
N LYS A 117 -4.29 -10.18 22.29
CA LYS A 117 -2.96 -9.74 21.85
C LYS A 117 -3.05 -8.98 20.55
N GLN A 118 -2.07 -8.11 20.30
CA GLN A 118 -1.94 -7.43 19.01
C GLN A 118 -1.74 -8.46 17.89
N THR A 119 -2.43 -8.27 16.77
CA THR A 119 -2.35 -9.15 15.61
C THR A 119 -2.56 -8.38 14.31
N VAL A 120 -2.30 -9.03 13.19
CA VAL A 120 -2.49 -8.51 11.84
C VAL A 120 -3.53 -9.32 11.08
N SER A 121 -3.99 -8.82 9.93
CA SER A 121 -4.92 -9.58 9.10
C SER A 121 -4.31 -10.92 8.67
N ILE A 122 -5.18 -11.91 8.43
CA ILE A 122 -4.79 -13.24 7.93
C ILE A 122 -3.95 -13.12 6.65
N GLU A 123 -4.36 -12.26 5.72
CA GLU A 123 -3.60 -11.97 4.49
C GLU A 123 -2.18 -11.46 4.78
N ARG A 124 -2.00 -10.64 5.82
CA ARG A 124 -0.67 -10.15 6.19
C ARG A 124 0.23 -11.27 6.71
N ILE A 125 -0.34 -12.26 7.42
CA ILE A 125 0.37 -13.46 7.85
C ILE A 125 0.80 -14.29 6.63
N TYR A 126 -0.08 -14.51 5.66
CA TYR A 126 0.28 -15.19 4.41
C TYR A 126 1.40 -14.46 3.66
N GLN A 127 1.34 -13.14 3.53
CA GLN A 127 2.40 -12.35 2.91
C GLN A 127 3.74 -12.51 3.64
N HIS A 128 3.74 -12.62 4.98
CA HIS A 128 4.94 -12.90 5.76
C HIS A 128 5.53 -14.26 5.41
N ILE A 129 4.70 -15.30 5.41
CA ILE A 129 5.13 -16.68 5.06
C ILE A 129 5.71 -16.75 3.65
N TRP A 130 5.07 -16.10 2.67
CA TRP A 130 5.58 -16.10 1.30
C TRP A 130 6.86 -15.28 1.14
N LYS A 131 6.98 -14.19 1.88
CA LYS A 131 8.22 -13.41 1.91
C LYS A 131 9.37 -14.23 2.51
N ASP A 132 9.13 -14.92 3.63
CA ASP A 132 10.09 -15.83 4.25
C ASP A 132 10.51 -16.95 3.29
N LYS A 133 9.56 -17.61 2.64
CA LYS A 133 9.84 -18.62 1.60
C LYS A 133 10.70 -18.06 0.46
N LYS A 134 10.42 -16.84 -0.01
CA LYS A 134 11.23 -16.18 -1.05
C LYS A 134 12.66 -15.88 -0.56
N GLN A 135 12.83 -15.72 0.74
CA GLN A 135 14.12 -15.55 1.42
C GLN A 135 14.74 -16.89 1.85
N GLN A 136 14.26 -18.01 1.31
CA GLN A 136 14.73 -19.37 1.61
C GLN A 136 14.44 -19.84 3.05
N GLY A 137 13.49 -19.19 3.74
CA GLY A 137 13.00 -19.63 5.04
C GLY A 137 12.04 -20.83 4.96
N SER A 138 11.67 -21.33 6.13
CA SER A 138 10.91 -22.58 6.30
C SER A 138 9.47 -22.38 6.80
N LEU A 139 8.99 -21.15 7.05
CA LEU A 139 7.66 -20.95 7.65
C LEU A 139 6.51 -21.60 6.86
N TYR A 140 6.67 -21.71 5.54
CA TYR A 140 5.67 -22.32 4.69
C TYR A 140 5.52 -23.83 4.91
N THR A 141 6.49 -24.54 5.48
CA THR A 141 6.42 -26.00 5.70
C THR A 141 5.41 -26.38 6.77
N HIS A 142 5.14 -25.47 7.70
CA HIS A 142 4.13 -25.58 8.75
C HIS A 142 2.69 -25.39 8.22
N LEU A 143 2.52 -24.91 6.98
CA LEU A 143 1.22 -24.88 6.35
C LEU A 143 0.83 -26.29 5.90
N ARG A 144 -0.42 -26.68 6.13
CA ARG A 144 -0.98 -27.99 5.73
C ARG A 144 -0.70 -28.39 4.28
N ASN A 145 -0.76 -27.43 3.37
CA ASN A 145 -0.50 -27.66 1.94
C ASN A 145 0.92 -27.24 1.51
N GLN A 146 1.71 -26.65 2.40
CA GLN A 146 3.07 -26.15 2.13
C GLN A 146 3.16 -25.20 0.93
N GLY A 147 2.07 -24.46 0.66
CA GLY A 147 1.95 -23.62 -0.54
C GLY A 147 1.75 -24.34 -1.86
N ARG A 148 1.50 -25.66 -1.82
CA ARG A 148 1.08 -26.41 -2.99
C ARG A 148 -0.38 -26.09 -3.27
N LYS A 149 -0.66 -25.76 -4.53
CA LYS A 149 -2.03 -25.60 -5.00
C LYS A 149 -2.72 -26.96 -5.02
N TYR A 150 -3.96 -27.01 -4.55
CA TYR A 150 -4.77 -28.23 -4.70
C TYR A 150 -4.91 -28.57 -6.19
N ARG A 151 -4.60 -29.81 -6.55
CA ARG A 151 -4.78 -30.27 -7.93
C ARG A 151 -6.28 -30.35 -8.24
N LYS A 152 -6.72 -29.77 -9.36
CA LYS A 152 -8.10 -29.89 -9.81
C LYS A 152 -8.47 -31.38 -9.98
N ARG A 153 -9.65 -31.77 -9.48
CA ARG A 153 -10.22 -33.11 -9.69
C ARG A 153 -10.60 -33.26 -11.17
N GLY A 154 -10.36 -34.43 -11.76
CA GLY A 154 -10.66 -34.69 -13.18
C GLY A 154 -9.63 -34.14 -14.17
N SER A 155 -8.41 -33.81 -13.72
CA SER A 155 -7.30 -33.57 -14.64
C SER A 155 -7.03 -34.84 -15.45
N THR A 156 -6.75 -34.71 -16.76
CA THR A 156 -6.41 -35.84 -17.65
C THR A 156 -5.22 -36.68 -17.17
N LYS A 157 -4.43 -36.19 -16.21
CA LYS A 157 -3.33 -36.91 -15.53
C LYS A 157 -3.72 -37.47 -14.16
N ASP A 158 -5.01 -37.69 -13.90
CA ASP A 158 -5.52 -38.21 -12.62
C ASP A 158 -5.58 -39.73 -12.61
N ASN A 159 -4.51 -40.37 -12.12
CA ASN A 159 -4.44 -41.82 -11.93
C ASN A 159 -4.97 -42.28 -10.56
N ARG A 160 -5.63 -41.40 -9.77
CA ARG A 160 -6.17 -41.80 -8.46
C ARG A 160 -7.33 -42.77 -8.67
N GLY A 161 -7.27 -43.92 -8.02
CA GLY A 161 -8.27 -44.98 -8.14
C GLY A 161 -8.04 -45.96 -9.30
N ILE A 162 -6.98 -45.79 -10.08
CA ILE A 162 -6.57 -46.75 -11.10
C ILE A 162 -5.54 -47.71 -10.48
N ILE A 163 -5.95 -48.96 -10.24
CA ILE A 163 -5.03 -50.04 -9.87
C ILE A 163 -4.21 -50.39 -11.11
N THR A 164 -2.90 -50.20 -11.04
CA THR A 164 -1.97 -50.59 -12.10
C THR A 164 -2.04 -52.12 -12.28
N GLY A 165 -2.31 -52.58 -13.51
CA GLY A 165 -2.41 -54.02 -13.81
C GLY A 165 -3.81 -54.65 -13.65
N ARG A 166 -4.88 -53.86 -13.52
CA ARG A 166 -6.25 -54.41 -13.52
C ARG A 166 -6.60 -55.09 -14.85
N ILE A 167 -7.09 -56.32 -14.78
CA ILE A 167 -7.64 -57.08 -15.91
C ILE A 167 -9.15 -56.85 -15.92
N MET A 168 -9.69 -56.25 -16.98
CA MET A 168 -11.14 -56.16 -17.19
C MET A 168 -11.64 -57.52 -17.69
N LEU A 169 -12.41 -58.23 -16.85
CA LEU A 169 -13.15 -59.40 -17.28
C LEU A 169 -14.47 -58.93 -17.91
N PHE A 170 -14.57 -59.02 -19.24
CA PHE A 170 -15.83 -58.82 -19.95
C PHE A 170 -16.63 -60.12 -19.86
N ILE A 171 -17.63 -60.17 -18.98
CA ILE A 171 -18.59 -61.27 -18.97
C ILE A 171 -19.64 -60.95 -20.03
N THR A 172 -19.52 -61.52 -21.22
CA THR A 172 -20.57 -61.46 -22.23
C THR A 172 -21.71 -62.40 -21.81
N HIS A 173 -22.90 -61.87 -21.58
CA HIS A 173 -24.11 -62.70 -21.44
C HIS A 173 -24.60 -63.05 -22.85
N ARG A 174 -24.80 -64.35 -23.09
CA ARG A 174 -25.33 -64.92 -24.33
C ARG A 174 -26.86 -64.88 -24.32
#